data_AF-A0A2G6DMJ6-F1
#
_entry.id   AF-A0A2G6DMJ6-F1
#
_cell.length_a   1.000
_cell.length_b   1.000
_cell.length_c   1.000
_cell.angle_alpha   90.00
_cell.angle_beta   90.00
_cell.angle_gamma   90.00
#
_symmetry.space_group_name_H-M   'P 1'
#
loop_
_entity.id
_entity.type
_entity.pdbx_description
1 polymer ?
#
loop_
_entity_poly.entity_id
_entity_poly.type
_entity_poly.pdbx_seq_one_letter_code
_entity_poly.pdbx_strand_id
1 'polypeptide(L)' 'MTSDYLEDLRLAHTLADNADSISMARFRALDLRVDTKPDLTPVSDADLAVETALRNVLSRSRPRDAV' A
#
# COMPACT_ATOMS: atom_id res chain seq x y z
N MET A 1 24.95 8.45 3.50
CA MET A 1 24.38 7.42 2.60
C MET A 1 23.78 6.24 3.38
N THR A 2 24.48 5.59 4.30
CA THR A 2 23.89 4.50 5.12
C THR A 2 22.69 4.94 5.97
N SER A 3 22.68 6.19 6.47
CA SER A 3 21.57 6.73 7.26
C SER A 3 20.25 6.86 6.46
N ASP A 4 20.32 7.29 5.20
CA ASP A 4 19.13 7.52 4.37
C ASP A 4 18.45 6.19 4.01
N TYR A 5 19.24 5.16 3.68
CA TYR A 5 18.72 3.80 3.49
C TYR A 5 18.10 3.20 4.75
N LEU A 6 18.61 3.54 5.95
CA LEU A 6 18.00 3.11 7.21
C LEU A 6 16.67 3.84 7.47
N GLU A 7 16.54 5.10 7.05
CA GLU A 7 15.29 5.85 7.13
C GLU A 7 14.25 5.32 6.13
N ASP A 8 14.67 5.00 4.90
CA ASP A 8 13.84 4.32 3.91
C ASP A 8 13.36 2.95 4.41
N LEU A 9 14.24 2.17 5.04
CA LEU A 9 13.86 0.88 5.60
C LEU A 9 12.82 1.02 6.71
N ARG A 10 12.97 2.01 7.60
CA ARG A 10 11.98 2.29 8.66
C ARG A 10 10.65 2.73 8.06
N LEU A 11 10.68 3.59 7.05
CA LEU A 11 9.47 4.01 6.33
C LEU A 11 8.80 2.82 5.66
N ALA A 12 9.56 1.94 5.01
CA ALA A 12 9.05 0.74 4.36
C ALA A 12 8.35 -0.20 5.34
N HIS A 13 8.90 -0.41 6.54
CA HIS A 13 8.21 -1.17 7.59
C HIS A 13 6.91 -0.51 8.02
N THR A 14 6.90 0.82 8.20
CA THR A 14 5.67 1.57 8.55
C THR A 14 4.60 1.43 7.45
N LEU A 15 5.00 1.47 6.18
CA LEU A 15 4.09 1.26 5.05
C LEU A 15 3.57 -0.19 5.02
N ALA A 16 4.42 -1.18 5.30
CA ALA A 16 4.02 -2.57 5.37
C ALA A 16 3.00 -2.83 6.49
N ASP A 17 3.20 -2.27 7.69
CA ASP A 17 2.24 -2.40 8.80
C ASP A 17 0.87 -1.79 8.45
N ASN A 18 0.85 -0.64 7.77
CA ASN A 18 -0.39 -0.03 7.28
C ASN A 18 -1.08 -0.91 6.22
N ALA A 19 -0.32 -1.43 5.27
CA ALA A 19 -0.85 -2.30 4.22
C ALA A 19 -1.41 -3.62 4.80
N ASP A 20 -0.72 -4.21 5.76
CA ASP A 20 -1.15 -5.41 6.47
C ASP A 20 -2.47 -5.16 7.21
N SER A 21 -2.57 -4.06 7.98
CA SER A 21 -3.80 -3.73 8.69
C SER A 21 -5.01 -3.57 7.76
N ILE A 22 -4.84 -2.96 6.58
CA ILE A 22 -5.92 -2.74 5.60
C ILE A 22 -6.30 -4.06 4.94
N SER A 23 -5.31 -4.78 4.39
CA SER A 23 -5.55 -6.02 3.65
C SER A 23 -6.09 -7.13 4.54
N MET A 24 -5.59 -7.25 5.78
CA MET A 24 -6.08 -8.21 6.76
C MET A 24 -7.53 -7.95 7.16
N ALA A 25 -7.95 -6.69 7.26
CA ALA A 25 -9.35 -6.34 7.54
C ALA A 25 -10.32 -6.76 6.41
N ARG A 26 -9.81 -6.91 5.17
CA ARG A 26 -10.58 -7.37 4.00
C ARG A 26 -10.46 -8.87 3.75
N PHE A 27 -9.52 -9.55 4.41
CA PHE A 27 -9.32 -10.98 4.22
C PHE A 27 -10.58 -11.77 4.58
N ARG A 28 -11.10 -12.54 3.62
CA ARG A 28 -12.36 -13.30 3.72
C ARG A 28 -13.60 -12.46 3.99
N ALA A 29 -13.55 -11.15 3.73
CA ALA A 29 -14.74 -10.33 3.81
C ALA A 29 -15.80 -10.84 2.81
N LEU A 30 -17.03 -11.03 3.29
CA LEU A 30 -18.14 -11.51 2.45
C LEU A 30 -18.50 -10.54 1.33
N ASP A 31 -18.18 -9.27 1.53
CA ASP A 31 -18.38 -8.17 0.60
C ASP A 31 -17.08 -7.73 -0.10
N LEU A 32 -16.05 -8.59 -0.14
CA LEU A 32 -14.83 -8.31 -0.88
C LEU A 32 -15.17 -8.06 -2.35
N ARG A 33 -14.89 -6.84 -2.82
CA ARG A 33 -15.11 -6.49 -4.23
C ARG A 33 -13.85 -6.81 -5.01
N VAL A 34 -14.00 -7.59 -6.07
CA VAL A 34 -12.92 -7.91 -7.03
C VAL A 34 -13.38 -7.49 -8.41
N ASP A 35 -12.59 -6.63 -9.06
CA ASP A 35 -12.76 -6.19 -10.44
C ASP A 35 -11.64 -6.81 -11.31
N THR A 36 -11.86 -6.92 -12.62
CA THR A 36 -10.89 -7.47 -13.59
C THR A 36 -10.30 -6.34 -14.44
N LYS A 37 -8.97 -6.25 -14.47
CA LYS A 37 -8.23 -5.27 -15.29
C LYS A 37 -8.25 -5.63 -16.79
N PRO A 38 -7.86 -4.70 -17.69
CA PRO A 38 -7.76 -5.00 -19.13
C PRO A 38 -6.80 -6.14 -19.49
N ASP A 39 -5.79 -6.39 -18.66
CA ASP A 39 -4.85 -7.51 -18.80
C ASP A 39 -5.36 -8.82 -18.17
N LEU A 40 -6.64 -8.86 -17.80
CA LEU A 40 -7.34 -9.99 -17.17
C LEU A 40 -6.84 -10.36 -15.76
N THR A 41 -5.98 -9.56 -15.14
CA THR A 41 -5.59 -9.76 -13.74
C THR A 41 -6.65 -9.21 -12.78
N PRO A 42 -6.88 -9.84 -11.62
CA PRO A 42 -7.80 -9.33 -10.62
C PRO A 42 -7.21 -8.14 -9.85
N VAL A 43 -8.09 -7.24 -9.40
CA VAL A 43 -7.79 -6.23 -8.39
C VAL A 43 -8.96 -6.15 -7.43
N SER A 44 -8.67 -6.11 -6.14
CA SER A 44 -9.67 -5.97 -5.10
C SER A 44 -9.77 -4.53 -4.59
N ASP A 45 -10.86 -4.22 -3.90
CA ASP A 45 -10.98 -2.98 -3.14
C ASP A 45 -9.93 -2.86 -2.03
N ALA A 46 -9.43 -3.99 -1.51
CA ALA A 46 -8.30 -4.01 -0.59
C ALA A 46 -7.00 -3.49 -1.25
N ASP A 47 -6.71 -3.91 -2.48
CA ASP A 47 -5.51 -3.46 -3.22
C ASP A 47 -5.56 -1.93 -3.45
N LEU A 48 -6.72 -1.42 -3.89
CA LEU A 48 -6.93 0.01 -4.11
C LEU A 48 -6.83 0.83 -2.81
N ALA A 49 -7.37 0.30 -1.71
CA ALA A 49 -7.29 0.93 -0.41
C ALA A 49 -5.85 1.00 0.11
N VAL A 50 -5.08 -0.09 -0.03
CA VAL A 50 -3.66 -0.12 0.30
C VAL A 50 -2.90 0.92 -0.53
N GLU A 51 -3.03 0.91 -1.86
CA GLU A 51 -2.32 1.86 -2.72
C GLU A 51 -2.63 3.31 -2.34
N THR A 52 -3.91 3.64 -2.13
CA THR A 52 -4.35 4.98 -1.73
C THR A 52 -3.72 5.40 -0.40
N ALA A 53 -3.73 4.52 0.59
CA ALA A 53 -3.15 4.80 1.90
C ALA A 53 -1.63 5.00 1.82
N LEU A 54 -0.91 4.14 1.10
CA LEU A 54 0.55 4.23 0.99
C LEU A 54 0.98 5.46 0.18
N ARG A 55 0.30 5.78 -0.92
CA ARG A 55 0.54 7.03 -1.69
C ARG A 55 0.36 8.26 -0.80
N ASN A 56 -0.66 8.28 0.07
CA ASN A 56 -0.86 9.38 1.01
C ASN A 56 0.28 9.53 2.01
N VAL A 57 0.79 8.43 2.58
CA VAL A 57 1.94 8.47 3.50
C VAL A 57 3.20 8.92 2.77
N LEU A 58 3.50 8.34 1.61
CA LEU A 58 4.66 8.70 0.78
C LEU A 58 4.65 10.17 0.37
N SER A 59 3.49 10.70 -0.04
CA SER A 59 3.37 12.12 -0.43
C SER A 59 3.75 13.11 0.69
N ARG A 60 3.63 12.70 1.96
CA ARG A 60 3.95 13.53 3.13
C ARG A 60 5.38 13.31 3.61
N SER A 61 5.80 12.05 3.67
CA SER A 61 7.11 11.65 4.21
C SER A 61 8.25 11.83 3.19
N ARG A 62 7.96 11.64 1.90
CA ARG A 62 8.92 11.64 0.79
C ARG A 62 8.33 12.37 -0.44
N PRO A 63 8.00 13.68 -0.35
CA PRO A 63 7.29 14.42 -1.40
C PRO A 63 8.06 14.57 -2.72
N ARG A 64 9.36 14.25 -2.75
CA ARG A 64 10.22 14.34 -3.93
C ARG A 64 10.40 12.98 -4.63
N ASP A 65 9.94 11.90 -4.01
CA ASP A 65 10.08 10.56 -4.56
C ASP A 65 8.95 10.29 -5.54
N ALA A 66 9.25 9.54 -6.62
CA ALA A 66 8.26 9.14 -7.60
C ALA A 66 7.45 7.93 -7.10
N VAL A 67 6.14 7.91 -7.43
CA VAL A 67 5.19 6.82 -7.09
C VAL A 67 4.17 6.63 -8.19
#